data_AF-W9GSG3-F1
#
_entry.id   AF-W9GSG3-F1
#
_cell.length_a   1.000
_cell.length_b   1.000
_cell.length_c   1.000
_cell.angle_alpha   90.00
_cell.angle_beta   90.00
_cell.angle_gamma   90.00
#
_symmetry.space_group_name_H-M   'P 1'
#
loop_
_entity.id
_entity.type
_entity.pdbx_description
1 polymer ?
#
loop_
_entity_poly.entity_id
_entity_poly.type
_entity_poly.pdbx_seq_one_letter_code
_entity_poly.pdbx_strand_id
1 'polypeptide(L)'
;MRARLAALLLLASLHPAFATDIEVLRNVRWGMAPPDIAKALGDDATRLPGRWDFGRYYADTTVEDVQVASIGFRAFLQIDRQTGGLGQILLERRGRQASPVVFDDIVKALTDRFGSPEKSDQQNTAAVPKSLRVVWRLPDFTINASFFDFRTTAIVSENPNVDRDPLTPFSERQRNNPRFLPRRALIRFNPP
;
A
#
# COMPACT_ATOMS: atom_id res chain seq x y z
N MET A 1 -9.03 18.17 61.06
CA MET A 1 -8.22 19.16 60.29
C MET A 1 -6.89 18.48 59.93
N ARG A 2 -6.40 18.67 58.69
CA ARG A 2 -5.32 17.91 57.95
C ARG A 2 -5.88 16.68 57.21
N ALA A 3 -6.35 16.70 55.96
CA ALA A 3 -5.95 17.32 54.68
C ALA A 3 -4.84 16.59 53.91
N ARG A 4 -5.26 15.88 52.84
CA ARG A 4 -4.59 15.64 51.53
C ARG A 4 -3.38 14.68 51.56
N LEU A 5 -3.08 13.85 50.55
CA LEU A 5 -3.42 13.82 49.12
C LEU A 5 -3.62 12.37 48.65
N ALA A 6 -4.66 12.15 47.85
CA ALA A 6 -4.72 11.04 46.91
C ALA A 6 -3.90 11.38 45.67
N ALA A 7 -3.06 10.46 45.20
CA ALA A 7 -2.43 10.54 43.89
C ALA A 7 -2.94 9.37 43.04
N LEU A 8 -4.03 9.63 42.30
CA LEU A 8 -4.48 8.80 41.20
C LEU A 8 -3.54 9.05 40.02
N LEU A 9 -2.68 8.10 39.69
CA LEU A 9 -1.95 8.08 38.42
C LEU A 9 -2.88 7.50 37.36
N LEU A 10 -3.59 8.39 36.65
CA LEU A 10 -4.21 8.09 35.37
C LEU A 10 -3.11 7.80 34.33
N LEU A 11 -2.76 6.53 34.12
CA LEU A 11 -2.18 6.10 32.86
C LEU A 11 -3.31 5.80 31.88
N ALA A 12 -3.88 6.86 31.30
CA ALA A 12 -4.67 6.73 30.09
C ALA A 12 -3.72 6.54 28.91
N SER A 13 -3.35 5.28 28.63
CA SER A 13 -2.72 4.90 27.36
C SER A 13 -3.75 4.99 26.24
N LEU A 14 -4.00 6.21 25.76
CA LEU A 14 -4.74 6.50 24.53
C LEU A 14 -3.90 6.07 23.33
N HIS A 15 -3.98 4.80 22.93
CA HIS A 15 -3.66 4.39 21.55
C HIS A 15 -4.70 3.38 21.02
N PRO A 16 -5.99 3.73 20.89
CA PRO A 16 -6.95 2.86 20.21
C PRO A 16 -6.96 3.06 18.67
N ALA A 17 -6.31 4.11 18.13
CA ALA A 17 -6.50 4.48 16.72
C ALA A 17 -6.06 3.38 15.72
N PHE A 18 -4.97 2.66 16.00
CA PHE A 18 -4.49 1.59 15.11
C PHE A 18 -5.22 0.25 15.25
N ALA A 19 -6.03 0.06 16.30
CA ALA A 19 -6.77 -1.18 16.49
C ALA A 19 -7.91 -1.31 15.46
N THR A 20 -8.44 -0.18 15.00
CA THR A 20 -9.57 -0.09 14.05
C THR A 20 -9.11 -0.05 12.58
N ASP A 21 -7.87 0.35 12.31
CA ASP A 21 -7.41 0.72 10.96
C ASP A 21 -7.44 -0.46 9.96
N ILE A 22 -6.94 -1.64 10.34
CA ILE A 22 -6.95 -2.87 9.51
C ILE A 22 -8.06 -3.84 9.98
N GLU A 23 -8.94 -3.39 10.87
CA GLU A 23 -9.89 -4.27 11.56
C GLU A 23 -10.86 -4.96 10.60
N VAL A 24 -11.21 -4.31 9.49
CA VAL A 24 -12.02 -4.90 8.42
C VAL A 24 -11.43 -6.18 7.84
N LEU A 25 -10.10 -6.34 7.88
CA LEU A 25 -9.40 -7.54 7.41
C LEU A 25 -9.14 -8.55 8.53
N ARG A 26 -9.56 -8.29 9.78
CA ARG A 26 -9.19 -9.09 10.96
C ARG A 26 -9.64 -10.55 10.90
N ASN A 27 -10.66 -10.88 10.11
CA ASN A 27 -11.20 -12.23 9.97
C ASN A 27 -10.63 -12.97 8.76
N VAL A 28 -9.87 -12.29 7.91
CA VAL A 28 -9.23 -12.88 6.74
C VAL A 28 -7.96 -13.62 7.18
N ARG A 29 -7.74 -14.83 6.65
CA ARG A 29 -6.58 -15.69 6.98
C ARG A 29 -5.89 -16.16 5.71
N TRP A 30 -4.57 -16.37 5.80
CA TRP A 30 -3.79 -16.96 4.72
C TRP A 30 -4.36 -18.32 4.30
N GLY A 31 -4.34 -18.60 2.99
CA GLY A 31 -4.86 -19.84 2.44
C GLY A 31 -6.39 -19.91 2.29
N MET A 32 -7.16 -18.94 2.79
CA MET A 32 -8.62 -18.92 2.58
C MET A 32 -8.97 -18.92 1.09
N ALA A 33 -9.96 -19.74 0.71
CA ALA A 33 -10.50 -19.73 -0.64
C ALA A 33 -11.38 -18.48 -0.88
N PRO A 34 -11.60 -18.05 -2.13
CA PRO A 34 -12.41 -16.86 -2.43
C PRO A 34 -13.80 -16.83 -1.77
N PRO A 35 -14.58 -17.93 -1.72
CA PRO A 35 -15.87 -17.94 -1.02
C PRO A 35 -15.77 -17.67 0.49
N ASP A 36 -14.71 -18.18 1.13
CA ASP A 36 -14.49 -18.00 2.56
C ASP A 36 -14.05 -16.57 2.89
N ILE A 37 -13.26 -15.95 2.01
CA ILE A 37 -12.88 -14.54 2.12
C ILE A 37 -14.12 -13.66 2.02
N ALA A 38 -14.99 -13.90 1.04
CA ALA A 38 -16.24 -13.14 0.89
C ALA A 38 -17.12 -13.29 2.14
N LYS A 39 -17.24 -14.52 2.69
CA LYS A 39 -17.97 -14.76 3.93
C LYS A 39 -17.34 -14.05 5.14
N ALA A 40 -16.02 -14.01 5.23
CA ALA A 40 -15.30 -13.37 6.34
C ALA A 40 -15.42 -11.84 6.33
N LEU A 41 -15.54 -11.25 5.14
CA LEU A 41 -15.66 -9.81 4.94
C LEU A 41 -17.12 -9.32 4.93
N GLY A 42 -18.09 -10.17 4.62
CA GLY A 42 -19.50 -9.79 4.60
C GLY A 42 -19.76 -8.61 3.66
N ASP A 43 -20.42 -7.57 4.18
CA ASP A 43 -20.82 -6.40 3.42
C ASP A 43 -19.65 -5.48 3.02
N ASP A 44 -18.47 -5.64 3.66
CA ASP A 44 -17.27 -4.88 3.30
C ASP A 44 -16.61 -5.37 2.00
N ALA A 45 -16.96 -6.58 1.55
CA ALA A 45 -16.45 -7.14 0.30
C ALA A 45 -17.15 -6.54 -0.92
N THR A 46 -16.37 -5.86 -1.74
CA THR A 46 -16.78 -5.45 -3.09
C THR A 46 -16.25 -6.43 -4.12
N ARG A 47 -17.13 -6.96 -4.98
CA ARG A 47 -16.73 -7.82 -6.10
C ARG A 47 -16.18 -6.98 -7.24
N LEU A 48 -15.02 -7.35 -7.76
CA LEU A 48 -14.42 -6.73 -8.94
C LEU A 48 -15.18 -7.14 -10.22
N PRO A 49 -15.18 -6.30 -11.26
CA PRO A 49 -15.68 -6.68 -12.58
C PRO A 49 -14.71 -7.67 -13.22
N GLY A 50 -14.87 -8.95 -12.87
CA GLY A 50 -13.98 -10.04 -13.27
C GLY A 50 -12.72 -10.17 -12.41
N ARG A 51 -11.85 -11.12 -12.81
CA ARG A 51 -10.56 -11.36 -12.14
C ARG A 51 -9.52 -10.38 -12.66
N TRP A 52 -8.95 -9.60 -11.76
CA TRP A 52 -7.83 -8.72 -12.05
C TRP A 52 -6.52 -9.48 -11.86
N ASP A 53 -5.63 -9.39 -12.85
CA ASP A 53 -4.37 -10.12 -12.90
C ASP A 53 -3.25 -9.36 -12.20
N PHE A 54 -2.49 -10.06 -11.36
CA PHE A 54 -1.31 -9.56 -10.66
C PHE A 54 -0.12 -10.53 -10.82
N GLY A 55 0.01 -11.15 -11.99
CA GLY A 55 0.99 -12.18 -12.30
C GLY A 55 0.64 -13.52 -11.65
N ARG A 56 1.46 -13.94 -10.68
CA ARG A 56 1.22 -15.20 -9.93
C ARG A 56 -0.07 -15.18 -9.11
N TYR A 57 -0.58 -13.99 -8.83
CA TYR A 57 -1.83 -13.78 -8.10
C TYR A 57 -2.93 -13.25 -9.02
N TYR A 58 -4.18 -13.44 -8.60
CA TYR A 58 -5.32 -12.69 -9.11
C TYR A 58 -6.18 -12.18 -7.95
N ALA A 59 -7.01 -11.17 -8.19
CA ALA A 59 -8.04 -10.75 -7.25
C ALA A 59 -9.39 -10.65 -7.95
N ASP A 60 -10.45 -11.13 -7.32
CA ASP A 60 -11.85 -10.88 -7.72
C ASP A 60 -12.63 -10.11 -6.65
N THR A 61 -12.00 -9.83 -5.51
CA THR A 61 -12.59 -9.18 -4.34
C THR A 61 -11.69 -8.05 -3.89
N THR A 62 -12.31 -6.95 -3.48
CA THR A 62 -11.64 -5.77 -2.93
C THR A 62 -12.42 -5.24 -1.73
N VAL A 63 -11.74 -4.56 -0.82
CA VAL A 63 -12.36 -3.77 0.23
C VAL A 63 -11.94 -2.33 0.01
N GLU A 64 -12.92 -1.44 -0.02
CA GLU A 64 -12.67 -0.01 -0.18
C GLU A 64 -12.41 0.64 1.19
N ASP A 65 -11.69 1.75 1.20
CA ASP A 65 -11.44 2.59 2.39
C ASP A 65 -10.86 1.87 3.62
N VAL A 66 -10.02 0.85 3.41
CA VAL A 66 -9.23 0.22 4.48
C VAL A 66 -8.25 1.24 5.03
N GLN A 67 -8.37 1.59 6.32
CA GLN A 67 -7.54 2.63 6.91
C GLN A 67 -6.16 2.11 7.28
N VAL A 68 -5.13 2.92 7.06
CA VAL A 68 -3.82 2.73 7.69
C VAL A 68 -3.34 4.12 8.08
N ALA A 69 -3.19 4.39 9.37
CA ALA A 69 -2.84 5.73 9.87
C ALA A 69 -3.88 6.79 9.48
N SER A 70 -5.18 6.43 9.56
CA SER A 70 -6.29 7.28 9.08
C SER A 70 -6.20 7.68 7.60
N ILE A 71 -5.45 6.93 6.80
CA ILE A 71 -5.36 7.07 5.34
C ILE A 71 -6.10 5.89 4.72
N GLY A 72 -7.14 6.17 3.92
CA GLY A 72 -7.89 5.13 3.21
C GLY A 72 -7.12 4.49 2.05
N PHE A 73 -7.19 3.16 1.95
CA PHE A 73 -6.64 2.37 0.86
C PHE A 73 -7.71 1.49 0.25
N ARG A 74 -7.53 1.17 -1.03
CA ARG A 74 -8.22 0.04 -1.63
C ARG A 74 -7.40 -1.22 -1.39
N ALA A 75 -7.99 -2.22 -0.73
CA ALA A 75 -7.36 -3.51 -0.51
C ALA A 75 -7.79 -4.51 -1.59
N PHE A 76 -6.83 -5.20 -2.19
CA PHE A 76 -7.04 -6.31 -3.11
C PHE A 76 -6.65 -7.62 -2.42
N LEU A 77 -7.60 -8.55 -2.32
CA LEU A 77 -7.40 -9.86 -1.73
C LEU A 77 -6.87 -10.79 -2.82
N GLN A 78 -5.56 -11.04 -2.79
CA GLN A 78 -4.85 -11.68 -3.89
C GLN A 78 -4.68 -13.18 -3.65
N ILE A 79 -5.32 -13.95 -4.52
CA ILE A 79 -5.37 -15.41 -4.51
C ILE A 79 -4.18 -15.93 -5.31
N ASP A 80 -3.42 -16.85 -4.71
CA ASP A 80 -2.33 -17.54 -5.40
C ASP A 80 -2.93 -18.52 -6.41
N ARG A 81 -2.51 -18.42 -7.67
CA ARG A 81 -2.98 -19.29 -8.75
C ARG A 81 -2.62 -20.75 -8.53
N GLN A 82 -1.52 -21.03 -7.83
CA GLN A 82 -1.03 -22.38 -7.57
C GLN A 82 -1.80 -23.05 -6.45
N THR A 83 -2.07 -22.34 -5.35
CA THR A 83 -2.71 -22.93 -4.16
C THR A 83 -4.22 -22.73 -4.14
N GLY A 84 -4.74 -21.75 -4.90
CA GLY A 84 -6.16 -21.37 -4.88
C GLY A 84 -6.60 -20.61 -3.62
N GLY A 85 -5.68 -20.33 -2.69
CA GLY A 85 -5.94 -19.62 -1.44
C GLY A 85 -5.34 -18.22 -1.41
N LEU A 86 -5.75 -17.41 -0.45
CA LEU A 86 -5.20 -16.09 -0.19
C LEU A 86 -3.69 -16.18 0.04
N GLY A 87 -2.92 -15.56 -0.84
CA GLY A 87 -1.45 -15.54 -0.77
C GLY A 87 -0.85 -14.15 -0.57
N GLN A 88 -1.64 -13.08 -0.76
CA GLN A 88 -1.21 -11.71 -0.48
C GLN A 88 -2.43 -10.80 -0.26
N ILE A 89 -2.26 -9.75 0.53
CA ILE A 89 -3.19 -8.61 0.56
C ILE A 89 -2.42 -7.38 0.08
N LEU A 90 -2.92 -6.71 -0.96
CA LEU A 90 -2.34 -5.47 -1.49
C LEU A 90 -3.24 -4.28 -1.16
N LEU A 91 -2.77 -3.38 -0.31
CA LEU A 91 -3.37 -2.06 -0.12
C LEU A 91 -2.74 -1.10 -1.12
N GLU A 92 -3.57 -0.39 -1.85
CA GLU A 92 -3.12 0.53 -2.90
C GLU A 92 -3.80 1.90 -2.78
N ARG A 93 -2.97 2.94 -2.90
CA ARG A 93 -3.38 4.33 -3.08
C ARG A 93 -2.69 4.88 -4.34
N ARG A 94 -3.44 5.56 -5.20
CA ARG A 94 -2.98 6.01 -6.53
C ARG A 94 -3.06 7.53 -6.71
N GLY A 95 -2.27 8.04 -7.65
CA GLY A 95 -2.42 9.39 -8.18
C GLY A 95 -2.04 10.48 -7.18
N ARG A 96 -2.80 11.59 -7.17
CA ARG A 96 -2.49 12.75 -6.32
C ARG A 96 -2.54 12.43 -4.82
N GLN A 97 -3.30 11.40 -4.45
CA GLN A 97 -3.47 10.93 -3.08
C GLN A 97 -2.26 10.15 -2.55
N ALA A 98 -1.38 9.65 -3.43
CA ALA A 98 -0.14 8.98 -3.07
C ALA A 98 1.04 9.97 -3.18
N SER A 99 1.26 10.77 -2.14
CA SER A 99 2.40 11.71 -2.05
C SER A 99 3.55 11.11 -1.22
N PRO A 100 4.78 11.66 -1.32
CA PRO A 100 5.88 11.26 -0.45
C PRO A 100 5.53 11.42 1.04
N VAL A 101 4.91 12.54 1.42
CA VAL A 101 4.48 12.79 2.81
C VAL A 101 3.51 11.71 3.31
N VAL A 102 2.52 11.34 2.48
CA VAL A 102 1.60 10.25 2.79
C VAL A 102 2.34 8.93 2.98
N PHE A 103 3.40 8.67 2.21
CA PHE A 103 4.20 7.47 2.39
C PHE A 103 5.03 7.50 3.67
N ASP A 104 5.60 8.65 4.04
CA ASP A 104 6.31 8.82 5.30
C ASP A 104 5.37 8.61 6.50
N ASP A 105 4.12 9.10 6.42
CA ASP A 105 3.08 8.89 7.43
C ASP A 105 2.73 7.39 7.58
N ILE A 106 2.62 6.66 6.46
CA ILE A 106 2.43 5.20 6.45
C ILE A 106 3.60 4.50 7.15
N VAL A 107 4.84 4.83 6.77
CA VAL A 107 6.03 4.20 7.35
C VAL A 107 6.10 4.47 8.83
N LYS A 108 5.87 5.72 9.25
CA LYS A 108 5.82 6.10 10.66
C LYS A 108 4.78 5.27 11.42
N ALA A 109 3.55 5.18 10.89
CA ALA A 109 2.48 4.41 11.51
C ALA A 109 2.80 2.92 11.63
N LEU A 110 3.37 2.31 10.59
CA LEU A 110 3.80 0.92 10.61
C LEU A 110 4.94 0.72 11.61
N THR A 111 5.87 1.68 11.72
CA THR A 111 6.94 1.64 12.72
C THR A 111 6.42 1.78 14.15
N ASP A 112 5.49 2.71 14.40
CA ASP A 112 4.88 2.91 15.71
C ASP A 112 4.13 1.64 16.16
N ARG A 113 3.58 0.86 15.22
CA ARG A 113 2.82 -0.37 15.50
C ARG A 113 3.67 -1.64 15.59
N PHE A 114 4.60 -1.83 14.66
CA PHE A 114 5.32 -3.09 14.46
C PHE A 114 6.81 -3.00 14.82
N GLY A 115 7.27 -1.83 15.28
CA GLY A 115 8.67 -1.56 15.57
C GLY A 115 9.48 -1.19 14.32
N SER A 116 10.80 -1.08 14.49
CA SER A 116 11.70 -0.69 13.41
C SER A 116 11.65 -1.69 12.24
N PRO A 117 11.67 -1.21 10.99
CA PRO A 117 11.75 -2.09 9.83
C PRO A 117 13.08 -2.85 9.79
N GLU A 118 13.06 -4.06 9.24
CA GLU A 118 14.27 -4.87 8.99
C GLU A 118 15.12 -4.25 7.88
N LYS A 119 14.46 -3.71 6.84
CA LYS A 119 15.13 -3.16 5.66
C LYS A 119 14.45 -1.90 5.16
N SER A 120 15.25 -0.94 4.73
CA SER A 120 14.80 0.24 3.99
C SER A 120 15.72 0.48 2.80
N ASP A 121 15.21 0.24 1.60
CA ASP A 121 15.91 0.48 0.34
C ASP A 121 15.35 1.75 -0.31
N GLN A 122 16.22 2.69 -0.67
CA GLN A 122 15.84 3.88 -1.42
C GLN A 122 16.64 3.95 -2.72
N GLN A 123 15.94 3.96 -3.85
CA GLN A 123 16.53 4.30 -5.14
C GLN A 123 16.11 5.72 -5.51
N ASN A 124 17.10 6.62 -5.50
CA ASN A 124 16.91 8.04 -5.75
C ASN A 124 17.94 8.57 -6.75
N THR A 125 18.09 7.89 -7.88
CA THR A 125 18.91 8.37 -8.99
C THR A 125 18.03 9.08 -10.00
N ALA A 126 18.50 10.20 -10.55
CA ALA A 126 17.77 11.01 -11.53
C ALA A 126 17.36 10.21 -12.80
N ALA A 127 18.01 9.06 -13.03
CA ALA A 127 17.86 8.15 -14.16
C ALA A 127 16.76 7.06 -14.00
N VAL A 128 16.14 6.91 -12.83
CA VAL A 128 15.05 5.92 -12.60
C VAL A 128 13.91 6.54 -11.80
N PRO A 129 12.67 5.99 -11.88
CA PRO A 129 11.59 6.36 -10.97
C PRO A 129 12.07 6.29 -9.52
N LYS A 130 11.74 7.33 -8.73
CA LYS A 130 12.04 7.32 -7.30
C LYS A 130 11.25 6.17 -6.69
N SER A 131 11.96 5.21 -6.13
CA SER A 131 11.35 4.10 -5.42
C SER A 131 11.89 3.99 -4.00
N LEU A 132 10.97 3.81 -3.07
CA LEU A 132 11.27 3.51 -1.67
C LEU A 132 10.62 2.18 -1.36
N ARG A 133 11.35 1.29 -0.69
CA ARG A 133 10.81 0.03 -0.17
C ARG A 133 11.23 -0.13 1.27
N VAL A 134 10.25 -0.33 2.14
CA VAL A 134 10.45 -0.58 3.56
C VAL A 134 9.83 -1.92 3.92
N VAL A 135 10.56 -2.75 4.65
CA VAL A 135 10.20 -4.14 4.94
C VAL A 135 10.20 -4.39 6.44
N TRP A 136 9.11 -4.97 6.93
CA TRP A 136 9.00 -5.55 8.27
C TRP A 136 8.77 -7.05 8.13
N ARG A 137 9.60 -7.84 8.79
CA ARG A 137 9.40 -9.29 8.91
C ARG A 137 8.91 -9.57 10.33
N LEU A 138 7.69 -10.06 10.43
CA LEU A 138 7.03 -10.41 11.69
C LEU A 138 6.86 -11.93 11.75
N PRO A 139 6.60 -12.52 12.92
CA PRO A 139 6.45 -13.96 13.05
C PRO A 139 5.35 -14.56 12.15
N ASP A 140 4.24 -13.82 11.98
CA ASP A 140 3.03 -14.34 11.32
C ASP A 140 2.82 -13.81 9.90
N PHE A 141 3.61 -12.81 9.46
CA PHE A 141 3.51 -12.20 8.14
C PHE A 141 4.68 -11.24 7.84
N THR A 142 4.85 -10.91 6.57
CA THR A 142 5.79 -9.86 6.12
C THR A 142 5.02 -8.66 5.54
N ILE A 143 5.42 -7.45 5.94
CA ILE A 143 4.92 -6.19 5.38
C ILE A 143 5.96 -5.62 4.42
N ASN A 144 5.55 -5.34 3.18
CA ASN A 144 6.35 -4.58 2.22
C ASN A 144 5.61 -3.28 1.86
N ALA A 145 6.04 -2.16 2.42
CA ALA A 145 5.59 -0.84 2.00
C ALA A 145 6.45 -0.38 0.82
N SER A 146 5.84 0.14 -0.23
CA SER A 146 6.56 0.68 -1.39
C SER A 146 5.93 1.94 -1.92
N PHE A 147 6.77 2.91 -2.26
CA PHE A 147 6.39 4.12 -2.95
C PHE A 147 7.05 4.17 -4.31
N PHE A 148 6.27 4.55 -5.31
CA PHE A 148 6.75 4.78 -6.66
C PHE A 148 6.36 6.19 -7.10
N ASP A 149 7.35 7.03 -7.40
CA ASP A 149 7.16 8.28 -8.11
C ASP A 149 7.91 8.23 -9.44
N PHE A 150 7.12 8.19 -10.50
CA PHE A 150 7.60 8.16 -11.88
C PHE A 150 7.86 9.57 -12.44
N ARG A 151 7.69 10.64 -11.65
CA ARG A 151 8.03 12.02 -12.05
C ARG A 151 9.53 12.29 -11.92
N THR A 152 10.36 11.57 -12.66
CA THR A 152 11.82 11.78 -12.66
C THR A 152 12.30 12.29 -14.01
N THR A 153 13.43 13.00 -14.04
CA THR A 153 13.96 13.62 -15.26
C THR A 153 14.37 12.61 -16.32
N ALA A 154 14.64 11.34 -15.95
CA ALA A 154 14.93 10.25 -16.87
C ALA A 154 13.81 9.95 -17.87
N ILE A 155 12.55 10.10 -17.45
CA ILE A 155 11.38 9.89 -18.30
C ILE A 155 11.01 11.19 -19.05
N VAL A 156 11.70 12.30 -18.74
CA VAL A 156 11.35 13.67 -19.18
C VAL A 156 12.42 14.29 -20.08
N SER A 157 13.50 13.59 -20.44
CA SER A 157 14.48 14.14 -21.38
C SER A 157 14.08 13.89 -22.83
N GLU A 158 13.18 14.72 -23.38
CA GLU A 158 13.22 15.06 -24.81
C GLU A 158 13.90 16.42 -24.95
N ASN A 159 15.04 16.43 -25.63
CA ASN A 159 15.78 17.65 -25.97
C ASN A 159 14.87 18.56 -26.85
N PRO A 160 14.62 19.83 -26.46
CA PRO A 160 13.73 20.73 -27.19
C PRO A 160 14.23 21.13 -28.59
N ASN A 161 15.48 20.81 -28.92
CA ASN A 161 16.11 21.11 -30.21
C ASN A 161 16.27 19.89 -31.13
N VAL A 162 15.61 18.76 -30.83
CA VAL A 162 15.65 17.58 -31.71
C VAL A 162 14.63 17.74 -32.83
N ASP A 163 15.11 17.65 -34.07
CA ASP A 163 14.27 17.57 -35.26
C ASP A 163 13.42 16.29 -35.17
N ARG A 164 12.09 16.46 -35.19
CA ARG A 164 11.15 15.39 -34.84
C ARG A 164 10.78 14.63 -36.10
N ASP A 165 11.06 13.33 -36.12
CA ASP A 165 10.52 12.46 -37.16
C ASP A 165 8.98 12.43 -37.06
N PRO A 166 8.25 12.91 -38.09
CA PRO A 166 6.79 12.92 -38.08
C PRO A 166 6.17 11.51 -38.02
N LEU A 167 6.97 10.45 -38.25
CA LEU A 167 6.53 9.07 -38.23
C LEU A 167 6.55 8.43 -36.84
N THR A 168 7.12 9.07 -35.80
CA THR A 168 7.06 8.53 -34.44
C THR A 168 5.61 8.47 -33.94
N PRO A 169 5.07 7.28 -33.58
CA PRO A 169 3.68 7.13 -33.17
C PRO A 169 3.30 8.00 -31.97
N PHE A 170 2.05 8.49 -31.96
CA PHE A 170 1.52 9.30 -30.86
C PHE A 170 1.55 8.59 -29.49
N SER A 171 1.45 7.26 -29.47
CA SER A 171 1.47 6.43 -28.27
C SER A 171 2.81 6.46 -27.52
N GLU A 172 3.93 6.60 -28.25
CA GLU A 172 5.26 6.72 -27.65
C GLU A 172 5.45 8.10 -27.00
N ARG A 173 4.86 9.15 -27.59
CA ARG A 173 4.87 10.52 -27.05
C ARG A 173 4.11 10.67 -25.73
N GLN A 174 3.02 9.93 -25.54
CA GLN A 174 2.17 10.03 -24.34
C GLN A 174 2.81 9.41 -23.08
N ARG A 175 3.68 8.39 -23.24
CA ARG A 175 4.38 7.73 -22.13
C ARG A 175 5.32 8.66 -21.35
N ASN A 176 5.83 9.72 -21.98
CA ASN A 176 6.79 10.64 -21.38
C ASN A 176 6.17 11.88 -20.70
N ASN A 177 4.84 11.94 -20.57
CA ASN A 177 4.17 13.08 -19.96
C ASN A 177 4.07 12.95 -18.41
N PRO A 178 4.67 13.86 -17.63
CA PRO A 178 4.65 13.82 -16.15
C PRO A 178 3.24 13.85 -15.53
N ARG A 179 2.23 14.32 -16.26
CA ARG A 179 0.83 14.34 -15.81
C ARG A 179 0.17 12.96 -15.85
N PHE A 180 0.69 12.02 -16.64
CA PHE A 180 0.11 10.68 -16.82
C PHE A 180 0.89 9.56 -16.12
N LEU A 181 2.05 9.86 -15.53
CA LEU A 181 2.84 8.89 -14.80
C LEU A 181 2.29 8.71 -13.36
N PRO A 182 1.73 7.55 -13.01
CA PRO A 182 0.94 7.40 -11.79
C PRO A 182 1.83 7.19 -10.57
N ARG A 183 1.72 8.09 -9.58
CA ARG A 183 2.26 7.82 -8.23
C ARG A 183 1.47 6.71 -7.57
N ARG A 184 2.16 5.85 -6.82
CA ARG A 184 1.55 4.77 -6.05
C ARG A 184 2.20 4.64 -4.69
N ALA A 185 1.37 4.50 -3.66
CA ALA A 185 1.77 4.00 -2.35
C ALA A 185 1.10 2.64 -2.19
N LEU A 186 1.93 1.60 -1.96
CA LEU A 186 1.50 0.22 -1.86
C LEU A 186 1.93 -0.34 -0.50
N ILE A 187 1.06 -1.12 0.12
CA ILE A 187 1.41 -1.94 1.29
C ILE A 187 1.02 -3.37 0.97
N ARG A 188 1.99 -4.29 1.02
CA ARG A 188 1.74 -5.71 0.78
C ARG A 188 1.93 -6.50 2.06
N PHE A 189 0.89 -7.21 2.47
CA PHE A 189 0.95 -8.22 3.51
C PHE A 189 1.08 -9.59 2.86
N ASN A 190 2.08 -10.36 3.29
CA ASN A 190 2.37 -11.70 2.79
C ASN A 190 2.39 -12.68 3.96
N PRO A 191 2.08 -13.97 3.74
CA PRO A 191 2.44 -15.00 4.70
C PRO A 191 3.96 -14.97 4.99
N PRO A 192 4.38 -15.50 6.15
CA PRO A 192 5.77 -15.44 6.61
C PRO A 192 6.75 -16.15 5.66
#